data_AF-A0A7H8NAM8-F1
#
_entry.id   AF-A0A7H8NAM8-F1
#
_cell.length_a   1.000
_cell.length_b   1.000
_cell.length_c   1.000
_cell.angle_alpha   90.00
_cell.angle_beta   90.00
_cell.angle_gamma   90.00
#
_symmetry.space_group_name_H-M   'P 1'
#
loop_
_entity.id
_entity.type
_entity.pdbx_description
1 polymer ?
#
loop_
_entity_poly.entity_id
_entity_poly.type
_entity_poly.pdbx_seq_one_letter_code
_entity_poly.pdbx_strand_id
1 'polypeptide(L)'
;MLQNGLSGDRRPKTRAAIHEIAPTAALVRVYPERRSVTHIFESDFYRMFIDRRTEKQVAYVIRRDFGKVADWRLAHGFYVPTGTLFLTPEPREIGYVPEDDRSFGLSPARRIATDGGERS
;
A
#
# COMPACT_ATOMS: atom_id res chain seq x y z
N MET A 1 23.63 -22.64 -0.72
CA MET A 1 22.53 -22.35 0.21
C MET A 1 22.77 -20.96 0.80
N LEU A 2 21.98 -19.95 0.38
CA LEU A 2 22.07 -18.58 0.91
C LEU A 2 20.79 -18.31 1.70
N GLN A 3 20.78 -18.75 2.96
CA GLN A 3 19.78 -18.35 3.93
C GLN A 3 20.26 -17.05 4.59
N ASN A 4 20.03 -15.91 3.93
CA ASN A 4 20.06 -14.60 4.60
C ASN A 4 18.75 -14.40 5.37
N GLY A 5 18.57 -15.20 6.43
CA GLY A 5 17.53 -14.97 7.43
C GLY A 5 17.95 -13.83 8.34
N LEU A 6 17.57 -12.58 8.02
CA LEU A 6 17.55 -11.44 8.95
C LEU A 6 16.74 -10.23 8.44
N SER A 7 15.83 -10.43 7.49
CA SER A 7 14.74 -9.47 7.24
C SER A 7 13.50 -9.98 7.95
N GLY A 8 13.47 -9.84 9.30
CA GLY A 8 12.22 -10.00 10.04
C GLY A 8 11.17 -9.15 9.35
N ASP A 9 10.08 -9.77 8.91
CA ASP A 9 9.12 -9.19 7.97
C ASP A 9 8.67 -7.83 8.52
N ARG A 10 9.17 -6.73 7.92
CA ARG A 10 8.85 -5.36 8.38
C ARG A 10 7.43 -4.98 7.97
N ARG A 11 6.88 -5.69 7.00
CA ARG A 11 5.62 -5.40 6.30
C ARG A 11 4.38 -5.51 7.19
N PRO A 12 4.22 -6.53 8.07
CA PRO A 12 3.15 -6.55 9.06
C PRO A 12 3.21 -5.37 10.03
N LYS A 13 4.42 -4.91 10.38
CA LYS A 13 4.61 -3.75 11.26
C LYS A 13 4.28 -2.43 10.55
N THR A 14 4.69 -2.28 9.29
CA THR A 14 4.32 -1.12 8.46
C THR A 14 2.81 -1.04 8.31
N ARG A 15 2.15 -2.17 7.97
CA ARG A 15 0.69 -2.27 7.88
C ARG A 15 0.01 -1.82 9.17
N ALA A 16 0.37 -2.42 10.31
CA ALA A 16 -0.24 -2.11 11.60
C ALA A 16 -0.08 -0.63 11.96
N ALA A 17 1.11 -0.07 11.74
CA ALA A 17 1.38 1.35 11.99
C ALA A 17 0.57 2.28 11.08
N ILE A 18 0.30 1.89 9.83
CA ILE A 18 -0.56 2.69 8.94
C ILE A 18 -2.01 2.63 9.42
N HIS A 19 -2.53 1.46 9.80
CA HIS A 19 -3.89 1.31 10.29
C HIS A 19 -4.14 2.02 11.63
N GLU A 20 -3.11 2.16 12.47
CA GLU A 20 -3.19 3.00 13.67
C GLU A 20 -3.39 4.49 13.33
N ILE A 21 -2.86 4.95 12.19
CA ILE A 21 -2.92 6.35 11.75
C ILE A 21 -4.15 6.61 10.86
N ALA A 22 -4.47 5.67 9.97
CA ALA A 22 -5.53 5.74 8.98
C ALA A 22 -6.24 4.37 8.86
N PRO A 23 -7.24 4.10 9.72
CA PRO A 23 -7.84 2.77 9.89
C PRO A 23 -8.52 2.19 8.64
N THR A 24 -8.99 3.05 7.74
CA THR A 24 -9.70 2.65 6.50
C THR A 24 -8.79 2.65 5.27
N ALA A 25 -7.47 2.87 5.45
CA ALA A 25 -6.54 2.91 4.34
C ALA A 25 -6.51 1.57 3.59
N ALA A 26 -6.80 1.60 2.30
CA ALA A 26 -6.68 0.47 1.37
C ALA A 26 -5.51 0.66 0.39
N LEU A 27 -5.21 1.90 0.04
CA LEU A 27 -4.04 2.26 -0.78
C LEU A 27 -3.39 3.52 -0.22
N VAL A 28 -2.07 3.47 -0.07
CA VAL A 28 -1.25 4.65 0.19
C VAL A 28 -0.38 4.94 -1.02
N ARG A 29 -0.53 6.12 -1.63
CA ARG A 29 0.34 6.59 -2.70
C ARG A 29 1.32 7.62 -2.17
N VAL A 30 2.57 7.21 -2.01
CA VAL A 30 3.66 8.08 -1.57
C VAL A 30 4.25 8.76 -2.79
N TYR A 31 4.17 10.09 -2.83
CA TYR A 31 4.77 10.91 -3.89
C TYR A 31 6.19 11.38 -3.53
N PRO A 32 6.98 11.82 -4.53
CA PRO A 32 8.21 12.55 -4.28
C PRO A 32 7.91 13.84 -3.50
N GLU A 33 8.71 14.15 -2.48
CA GLU A 33 8.47 15.29 -1.57
C GLU A 33 8.29 16.63 -2.27
N ARG A 34 8.93 16.79 -3.44
CA ARG A 34 8.88 18.02 -4.23
C ARG A 34 7.60 18.18 -5.06
N ARG A 35 6.80 17.11 -5.24
CA ARG A 35 5.64 17.11 -6.14
C ARG A 35 4.30 17.13 -5.42
N SER A 36 4.15 16.34 -4.36
CA SER A 36 2.92 16.27 -3.59
C SER A 36 3.15 15.62 -2.23
N VAL A 37 2.12 15.70 -1.39
CA VAL A 37 1.97 14.92 -0.16
C VAL A 37 1.50 13.50 -0.49
N THR A 38 1.66 12.59 0.48
CA THR A 38 1.12 11.23 0.39
C THR A 38 -0.40 11.28 0.31
N HIS A 39 -0.98 10.53 -0.62
CA HIS A 39 -2.42 10.35 -0.68
C HIS A 39 -2.79 9.01 -0.05
N ILE A 40 -3.85 9.01 0.73
CA ILE A 40 -4.43 7.80 1.34
C ILE A 40 -5.82 7.63 0.77
N PHE A 41 -6.14 6.40 0.39
CA PHE A 41 -7.39 6.05 -0.26
C PHE A 41 -8.08 4.95 0.55
N GLU A 42 -9.40 5.05 0.63
CA GLU A 42 -10.26 4.00 1.18
C GLU A 42 -10.51 2.89 0.15
N SER A 43 -11.28 1.86 0.50
CA SER A 43 -11.58 0.71 -0.36
C SER A 43 -12.40 1.05 -1.61
N ASP A 44 -13.05 2.20 -1.64
CA ASP A 44 -13.74 2.74 -2.82
C ASP A 44 -12.89 3.76 -3.60
N PHE A 45 -11.63 3.96 -3.19
CA PHE A 45 -10.67 4.90 -3.75
C PHE A 45 -11.08 6.36 -3.67
N TYR A 46 -11.98 6.72 -2.76
CA TYR A 46 -12.05 8.09 -2.30
C TYR A 46 -10.78 8.42 -1.53
N ARG A 47 -10.19 9.57 -1.89
CA ARG A 47 -9.07 10.11 -1.13
C ARG A 47 -9.59 10.52 0.24
N MET A 48 -8.95 10.00 1.28
CA MET A 48 -9.22 10.44 2.65
C MET A 48 -8.86 11.93 2.79
N PHE A 49 -9.79 12.71 3.31
CA PHE A 49 -9.54 14.11 3.69
C PHE A 49 -8.90 14.17 5.07
N ILE A 50 -7.60 13.89 5.11
CA ILE A 50 -6.78 13.95 6.32
C ILE A 50 -5.79 15.09 6.26
N ASP A 51 -5.31 15.53 7.42
CA ASP A 51 -4.37 16.63 7.51
C ASP A 51 -2.96 16.23 7.05
N ARG A 52 -2.18 17.26 6.67
CA ARG A 52 -0.84 17.08 6.12
C ARG A 52 0.16 16.40 7.08
N ARG A 53 -0.03 16.51 8.40
CA ARG A 53 0.84 15.83 9.37
C ARG A 53 0.61 14.33 9.31
N THR A 54 -0.65 13.90 9.24
CA THR A 54 -1.04 12.49 9.08
C THR A 54 -0.47 11.92 7.79
N GLU A 55 -0.61 12.62 6.66
CA GLU A 55 -0.02 12.21 5.37
C GLU A 55 1.52 12.02 5.46
N LYS A 56 2.22 12.95 6.12
CA LYS A 56 3.68 12.86 6.33
C LYS A 56 4.07 11.70 7.24
N GLN A 57 3.30 11.43 8.29
CA GLN A 57 3.57 10.35 9.23
C GLN A 57 3.47 8.99 8.53
N VAL A 58 2.42 8.79 7.72
CA VAL A 58 2.27 7.59 6.90
C VAL A 58 3.41 7.47 5.88
N ALA A 59 3.79 8.57 5.21
CA ALA A 59 4.94 8.58 4.30
C ALA A 59 6.24 8.14 5.00
N TYR A 60 6.46 8.63 6.22
CA TYR A 60 7.64 8.32 7.03
C TYR A 60 7.68 6.84 7.40
N VAL A 61 6.57 6.27 7.86
CA VAL A 61 6.46 4.83 8.19
C VAL A 61 6.87 3.97 6.99
N ILE A 62 6.31 4.28 5.82
CA ILE A 62 6.60 3.55 4.58
C ILE A 62 8.07 3.73 4.16
N ARG A 63 8.57 4.96 4.12
CA ARG A 63 9.96 5.22 3.68
C ARG A 63 11.00 4.63 4.63
N ARG A 64 10.72 4.60 5.94
CA ARG A 64 11.60 3.96 6.93
C ARG A 64 11.78 2.47 6.62
N ASP A 65 10.70 1.79 6.27
CA ASP A 65 10.70 0.34 6.11
C ASP A 65 11.12 -0.10 4.69
N PHE A 66 10.85 0.74 3.67
CA PHE A 66 11.10 0.48 2.25
C PHE A 66 12.21 1.36 1.63
N GLY A 67 12.92 2.13 2.44
CA GLY A 67 13.86 3.17 2.00
C GLY A 67 14.92 2.69 1.00
N LYS A 68 15.33 1.42 1.12
CA LYS A 68 16.39 0.80 0.29
C LYS A 68 15.87 0.06 -0.95
N VAL A 69 14.55 -0.11 -1.10
CA VAL A 69 13.97 -0.95 -2.15
C VAL A 69 13.15 -0.18 -3.18
N ALA A 70 12.78 1.07 -2.89
CA ALA A 70 12.02 1.92 -3.78
C ALA A 70 12.83 3.16 -4.22
N ASP A 71 12.69 3.55 -5.49
CA ASP A 71 13.19 4.85 -5.97
C ASP A 71 12.20 5.97 -5.66
N TRP A 72 12.43 6.70 -4.56
CA TRP A 72 11.55 7.77 -4.08
C TRP A 72 11.47 9.02 -4.98
N ARG A 73 12.20 9.03 -6.10
CA ARG A 73 12.00 10.01 -7.17
C ARG A 73 10.71 9.75 -7.95
N LEU A 74 10.14 8.56 -7.83
CA LEU A 74 8.88 8.13 -8.43
C LEU A 74 7.78 8.00 -7.38
N ALA A 75 6.53 8.03 -7.83
CA ALA A 75 5.39 7.75 -6.96
C ALA A 75 5.23 6.23 -6.79
N HIS A 76 4.96 5.79 -5.57
CA HIS A 76 4.81 4.38 -5.23
C HIS A 76 3.47 4.11 -4.55
N GLY A 77 2.81 3.04 -4.98
CA GLY A 77 1.54 2.58 -4.42
C GLY A 77 1.76 1.44 -3.43
N PHE A 78 1.25 1.61 -2.22
CA PHE A 78 1.30 0.63 -1.15
C PHE A 78 -0.10 0.16 -0.82
N TYR A 79 -0.46 -1.04 -1.27
CA TYR A 79 -1.74 -1.67 -0.92
C TYR A 79 -1.70 -2.16 0.52
N VAL A 80 -2.75 -1.82 1.26
CA VAL A 80 -2.92 -2.16 2.66
C VAL A 80 -4.09 -3.16 2.73
N PRO A 81 -3.89 -4.38 3.26
CA PRO A 81 -4.99 -5.30 3.46
C PRO A 81 -6.07 -4.71 4.39
N THR A 82 -7.31 -4.73 3.90
CA THR A 82 -8.51 -4.22 4.59
C THR A 82 -9.53 -5.31 4.92
N GLY A 83 -9.31 -6.54 4.46
CA GLY A 83 -10.27 -7.64 4.54
C GLY A 83 -11.50 -7.48 3.65
N THR A 84 -11.53 -6.43 2.81
CA THR A 84 -12.65 -6.09 1.92
C THR A 84 -12.22 -6.04 0.46
N LEU A 85 -13.15 -6.29 -0.46
CA LEU A 85 -12.96 -6.06 -1.89
C LEU A 85 -12.94 -4.55 -2.17
N PHE A 86 -12.04 -4.11 -3.05
CA PHE A 86 -11.89 -2.69 -3.40
C PHE A 86 -11.71 -2.47 -4.91
N LEU A 87 -12.20 -1.35 -5.45
CA LEU A 87 -12.14 -1.06 -6.89
C LEU A 87 -10.85 -0.33 -7.28
N THR A 88 -9.80 -0.99 -7.77
CA THR A 88 -8.50 -0.30 -7.95
C THR A 88 -8.56 0.95 -8.83
N PRO A 89 -7.60 1.90 -8.70
CA PRO A 89 -7.54 3.08 -9.56
C PRO A 89 -7.34 2.74 -11.03
N GLU A 90 -6.94 1.50 -11.32
CA GLU A 90 -6.89 0.94 -12.66
C GLU A 90 -8.24 0.26 -12.95
N PRO A 91 -9.12 0.85 -13.81
CA PRO A 91 -10.53 0.44 -13.93
C PRO A 91 -10.78 -0.99 -14.41
N ARG A 92 -9.71 -1.70 -14.83
CA ARG A 92 -9.77 -3.07 -15.34
C ARG A 92 -9.52 -4.12 -14.26
N GLU A 93 -9.27 -3.69 -13.03
CA GLU A 93 -8.80 -4.56 -11.96
C GLU A 93 -9.61 -4.27 -10.68
N ILE A 94 -10.30 -5.29 -10.17
CA ILE A 94 -10.86 -5.28 -8.81
C ILE A 94 -9.74 -5.79 -7.88
N GLY A 95 -9.39 -4.97 -6.91
CA GLY A 95 -8.32 -5.26 -5.98
C GLY A 95 -8.88 -6.00 -4.79
N TYR A 96 -8.40 -7.20 -4.56
CA TYR A 96 -8.41 -7.80 -3.24
C TYR A 96 -6.97 -8.08 -2.85
N VAL A 97 -6.57 -7.61 -1.69
CA VAL A 97 -5.30 -8.01 -1.07
C VAL A 97 -5.66 -8.80 0.19
N PRO A 98 -5.36 -10.11 0.23
CA PRO A 98 -5.63 -10.95 1.38
C PRO A 98 -5.00 -10.41 2.67
N GLU A 99 -5.68 -10.65 3.80
CA GLU A 99 -5.21 -10.23 5.13
C GLU A 99 -3.86 -10.84 5.54
N ASP A 100 -3.57 -12.03 5.03
CA ASP A 100 -2.32 -12.77 5.21
C ASP A 100 -1.26 -12.44 4.14
N ASP A 101 -1.54 -11.50 3.23
CA ASP A 101 -0.62 -11.10 2.19
C ASP A 101 0.62 -10.41 2.77
N ARG A 102 1.77 -11.05 2.57
CA ARG A 102 3.08 -10.59 3.03
C ARG A 102 3.82 -9.74 1.99
N SER A 103 3.13 -9.22 0.97
CA SER A 103 3.72 -8.54 -0.19
C SER A 103 3.46 -7.03 -0.23
N PHE A 104 2.99 -6.46 0.90
CA PHE A 104 2.73 -5.04 1.13
C PHE A 104 3.45 -4.10 0.15
N GLY A 105 2.67 -3.53 -0.76
CA GLY A 105 3.06 -2.42 -1.63
C GLY A 105 4.14 -2.66 -2.69
N LEU A 106 4.43 -3.90 -3.07
CA LEU A 106 5.46 -4.16 -4.10
C LEU A 106 5.02 -5.07 -5.26
N SER A 107 3.85 -5.72 -5.18
CA SER A 107 3.39 -6.62 -6.24
C SER A 107 2.01 -6.21 -6.78
N PRO A 108 1.95 -5.61 -7.99
CA PRO A 108 0.69 -5.38 -8.71
C PRO A 108 -0.02 -6.69 -9.07
N ALA A 109 0.75 -7.78 -9.28
CA ALA A 109 0.28 -9.08 -9.78
C ALA A 109 -0.58 -9.90 -8.79
N ARG A 110 -0.90 -9.35 -7.62
CA ARG A 110 -1.60 -10.06 -6.53
C ARG A 110 -3.05 -9.62 -6.35
N ARG A 111 -3.60 -8.80 -7.25
CA ARG A 111 -5.01 -8.38 -7.23
C ARG A 111 -5.90 -9.58 -7.57
N ILE A 112 -6.62 -10.09 -6.57
CA ILE A 112 -7.50 -11.27 -6.72
C ILE A 112 -8.94 -10.81 -7.00
N ALA A 113 -9.18 -10.20 -8.16
CA ALA A 113 -10.47 -10.22 -8.85
C ALA A 113 -10.38 -9.37 -10.12
N THR A 114 -10.49 -9.98 -11.29
CA THR A 114 -10.86 -9.24 -12.49
C THR A 114 -12.38 -9.19 -12.52
N ASP A 115 -12.98 -8.03 -12.75
CA ASP A 115 -14.40 -7.98 -13.11
C ASP A 115 -14.55 -8.74 -14.44
N GLY A 116 -15.14 -9.93 -14.40
CA GLY A 116 -15.28 -10.81 -15.56
C GLY A 116 -14.92 -12.28 -15.36
N GLY A 117 -14.36 -12.69 -14.22
CA GLY A 117 -13.98 -14.10 -14.00
C GLY A 117 -12.83 -14.58 -14.90
N GLU A 118 -12.00 -15.47 -14.37
CA GLU A 118 -10.94 -16.24 -15.04
C GLU A 118 -10.22 -15.61 -16.25
N ARG A 119 -8.94 -15.30 -16.06
CA ARG A 119 -7.97 -15.47 -17.14
C ARG A 119 -7.03 -16.63 -16.80
N SER A 120 -7.23 -17.72 -17.54
CA SER A 120 -6.29 -18.82 -17.76
C SER A 120 -4.91 -18.34 -18.20
#